data_AF-A0A941VLX7-F1
#
_entry.id   AF-A0A941VLX7-F1
#
_cell.length_a   1.000
_cell.length_b   1.000
_cell.length_c   1.000
_cell.angle_alpha   90.00
_cell.angle_beta   90.00
_cell.angle_gamma   90.00
#
_symmetry.space_group_name_H-M   'P 1'
#
loop_
_entity.id
_entity.type
_entity.pdbx_description
1 polymer ?
#
loop_
_entity_poly.entity_id
_entity_poly.type
_entity_poly.pdbx_seq_one_letter_code
_entity_poly.pdbx_strand_id
1 'polypeptide(L)'
;KMRFGYLEQMGVIRVHEVTPKSFSPVAGFDVFPFRTEHGAFARGSVGYLIKSRSSTPFRLVYTSDFMSLPEIPEEIVHPDYLILQCSRLNEPVKNTPQLMSFQRALEYMKLLMPTREIFLVHIGDGDQVPGDPTNTMTKKREPANPLTPPGSSHPYPIPMNQDQWQSVVNQILSDYHLNFKCTVARDGLTLSL
;
A
#
# COMPACT_ATOMS: atom_id res chain seq x y z
N LYS A 1 17.78 14.26 22.98
CA LYS A 1 17.57 14.26 21.51
C LYS A 1 18.93 14.06 20.82
N MET A 2 19.32 12.84 20.41
CA MET A 2 20.71 12.57 19.93
C MET A 2 20.85 12.24 18.44
N ARG A 3 19.78 12.17 17.65
CA ARG A 3 19.88 12.00 16.19
C ARG A 3 19.08 13.10 15.50
N PHE A 4 19.71 13.79 14.56
CA PHE A 4 19.16 14.89 13.76
C PHE A 4 18.76 16.19 14.50
N GLY A 5 18.96 16.28 15.82
CA GLY A 5 18.65 17.51 16.57
C GLY A 5 19.41 18.75 16.07
N TYR A 6 20.63 18.58 15.55
CA TYR A 6 21.37 19.68 14.94
C TYR A 6 20.71 20.19 13.63
N LEU A 7 20.07 19.32 12.84
CA LEU A 7 19.32 19.73 11.64
C LEU A 7 18.05 20.50 12.00
N GLU A 8 17.38 20.10 13.09
CA GLU A 8 16.24 20.82 13.66
C GLU A 8 16.69 22.23 14.12
N GLN A 9 17.80 22.31 14.85
CA GLN A 9 18.38 23.58 15.35
C GLN A 9 18.86 24.50 14.22
N MET A 10 19.45 23.94 13.16
CA MET A 10 19.89 24.68 11.98
C MET A 10 18.72 25.10 11.07
N GLY A 11 17.48 24.72 11.40
CA GLY A 11 16.30 25.02 10.59
C GLY A 11 16.23 24.24 9.27
N VAL A 12 17.07 23.21 9.09
CA VAL A 12 17.09 22.36 7.88
C VAL A 12 15.87 21.45 7.83
N ILE A 13 15.41 20.99 9.00
CA ILE A 13 14.18 20.19 9.14
C ILE A 13 13.26 20.81 10.18
N ARG A 14 11.96 20.60 10.01
CA ARG A 14 10.95 20.90 11.02
C ARG A 14 10.27 19.61 11.43
N VAL A 15 10.23 19.34 12.74
CA VAL A 15 9.49 18.20 13.29
C VAL A 15 8.06 18.64 13.54
N HIS A 16 7.11 17.88 12.99
CA HIS A 16 5.70 18.01 13.29
C HIS A 16 5.26 16.80 14.10
N GLU A 17 4.88 17.02 15.35
CA GLU A 17 4.31 15.95 16.18
C GLU A 17 2.86 15.70 15.76
N VAL A 18 2.48 14.43 15.68
CA VAL A 18 1.11 13.99 15.41
C VAL A 18 0.65 13.09 16.54
N THR A 19 -0.60 13.26 16.96
CA THR A 19 -1.19 12.44 18.01
C THR A 19 -1.95 11.27 17.39
N PRO A 20 -1.67 10.01 17.79
CA PRO A 20 -2.42 8.84 17.32
C PRO A 20 -3.93 9.05 17.43
N LYS A 21 -4.68 8.69 16.37
CA LYS A 21 -6.14 8.79 16.34
C LYS A 21 -6.69 10.20 16.57
N SER A 22 -5.95 11.23 16.21
CA SER A 22 -6.40 12.62 16.33
C SER A 22 -5.91 13.44 15.16
N PHE A 23 -6.78 14.31 14.64
CA PHE A 23 -6.39 15.23 13.56
C PHE A 23 -5.41 16.27 14.09
N SER A 24 -4.32 16.46 13.35
CA SER A 24 -3.31 17.48 13.61
C SER A 24 -3.07 18.28 12.33
N PRO A 25 -3.03 19.64 12.38
CA PRO A 25 -2.70 20.45 11.22
C PRO A 25 -1.21 20.35 10.89
N VAL A 26 -0.87 19.89 9.69
CA VAL A 26 0.51 19.74 9.21
C VAL A 26 0.63 20.28 7.79
N ALA A 27 1.50 21.27 7.58
CA ALA A 27 1.79 21.85 6.26
C ALA A 27 0.54 22.23 5.43
N GLY A 28 -0.53 22.71 6.08
CA GLY A 28 -1.79 23.10 5.41
C GLY A 28 -2.81 21.98 5.23
N PHE A 29 -2.52 20.76 5.71
CA PHE A 29 -3.40 19.61 5.68
C PHE A 29 -3.86 19.21 7.09
N ASP A 30 -5.00 18.54 7.17
CA ASP A 30 -5.37 17.78 8.37
C ASP A 30 -4.86 16.36 8.25
N VAL A 31 -3.99 15.98 9.18
CA VAL A 31 -3.36 14.65 9.20
C VAL A 31 -3.90 13.85 10.38
N PHE A 32 -4.39 12.65 10.11
CA PHE A 32 -4.84 11.68 11.10
C PHE A 32 -3.98 10.42 10.99
N PRO A 33 -3.05 10.18 11.92
CA PRO A 33 -2.27 8.95 11.95
C PRO A 33 -3.11 7.79 12.50
N PHE A 34 -3.01 6.64 11.85
CA PHE A 34 -3.59 5.37 12.30
C PHE A 34 -2.53 4.28 12.38
N ARG A 35 -2.74 3.31 13.27
CA ARG A 35 -1.80 2.22 13.47
C ARG A 35 -1.85 1.23 12.30
N THR A 36 -0.69 0.81 11.84
CA THR A 36 -0.51 -0.30 10.92
C THR A 36 0.36 -1.37 11.57
N GLU A 37 0.24 -2.61 11.12
CA GLU A 37 1.11 -3.70 11.56
C GLU A 37 2.14 -4.01 10.48
N HIS A 38 3.42 -4.02 10.86
CA HIS A 38 4.55 -4.35 9.98
C HIS A 38 5.54 -5.29 10.71
N GLY A 39 4.98 -6.21 11.51
CA GLY A 39 5.72 -7.20 12.28
C GLY A 39 6.34 -6.66 13.57
N ALA A 40 6.76 -7.61 14.42
CA ALA A 40 7.26 -7.35 15.77
C ALA A 40 8.50 -6.43 15.85
N PHE A 41 9.23 -6.27 14.75
CA PHE A 41 10.45 -5.44 14.68
C PHE A 41 10.14 -3.96 14.40
N ALA A 42 9.02 -3.64 13.74
CA ALA A 42 8.60 -2.28 13.42
C ALA A 42 7.48 -1.82 14.37
N ARG A 43 7.78 -1.78 15.68
CA ARG A 43 6.85 -1.29 16.73
C ARG A 43 6.62 0.21 16.56
N GLY A 44 5.71 0.56 15.65
CA GLY A 44 5.37 1.94 15.32
C GLY A 44 5.14 2.22 13.84
N SER A 45 4.80 1.22 13.02
CA SER A 45 4.32 1.52 11.66
C SER A 45 3.01 2.31 11.74
N VAL A 46 2.92 3.35 10.91
CA VAL A 46 1.83 4.33 10.90
C VAL A 46 1.40 4.55 9.47
N GLY A 47 0.10 4.50 9.25
CA GLY A 47 -0.56 5.03 8.05
C GLY A 47 -1.16 6.40 8.35
N TYR A 48 -1.48 7.15 7.31
CA TYR A 48 -2.00 8.52 7.43
C TYR A 48 -3.24 8.71 6.58
N LEU A 49 -4.27 9.30 7.17
CA LEU A 49 -5.31 10.00 6.43
C LEU A 49 -4.90 11.47 6.32
N ILE A 50 -4.86 11.99 5.11
CA ILE A 50 -4.52 13.37 4.79
C ILE A 50 -5.75 14.00 4.16
N LYS A 51 -6.24 15.10 4.74
CA LYS A 51 -7.33 15.89 4.17
C LYS A 51 -6.82 17.25 3.72
N SER A 52 -7.16 17.62 2.50
CA SER A 52 -6.97 18.99 2.01
C SER A 52 -8.14 19.87 2.44
N ARG A 53 -7.82 21.05 2.99
CA ARG A 53 -8.79 22.11 3.28
C ARG A 53 -8.94 23.12 2.12
N SER A 54 -8.36 22.82 0.95
CA SER A 54 -8.39 23.70 -0.22
C SER A 54 -9.80 23.80 -0.85
N SER A 55 -9.93 24.63 -1.90
CA SER A 55 -11.15 24.74 -2.71
C SER A 55 -11.62 23.40 -3.30
N THR A 56 -10.70 22.46 -3.51
CA THR A 56 -10.98 21.08 -3.94
C THR A 56 -10.60 20.13 -2.80
N PRO A 57 -11.50 19.91 -1.83
CA PRO A 57 -11.20 19.01 -0.72
C PRO A 57 -11.06 17.57 -1.22
N PHE A 58 -10.10 16.85 -0.64
CA PHE A 58 -9.92 15.43 -0.86
C PHE A 58 -9.52 14.72 0.43
N ARG A 59 -9.78 13.42 0.48
CA ARG A 59 -9.35 12.48 1.52
C ARG A 59 -8.40 11.46 0.91
N LEU A 60 -7.16 11.48 1.33
CA LEU A 60 -6.14 10.52 0.90
C LEU A 60 -5.75 9.62 2.07
N VAL A 61 -5.83 8.31 1.88
CA VAL A 61 -5.27 7.34 2.83
C VAL A 61 -3.97 6.81 2.26
N TYR A 62 -2.90 6.89 3.04
CA TYR A 62 -1.59 6.31 2.75
C TYR A 62 -1.27 5.26 3.80
N THR A 63 -1.08 4.01 3.38
CA THR A 63 -0.90 2.89 4.33
C THR A 63 0.52 2.76 4.87
N SER A 64 1.52 3.37 4.23
CA SER A 64 2.93 3.03 4.45
C SER A 64 3.19 1.52 4.27
N ASP A 65 4.34 1.03 4.72
CA ASP A 65 4.65 -0.39 4.79
C ASP A 65 3.82 -1.07 5.88
N PHE A 66 3.05 -2.09 5.47
CA PHE A 66 2.19 -2.85 6.36
C PHE A 66 1.87 -4.24 5.81
N MET A 67 1.47 -5.15 6.69
CA MET A 67 0.87 -6.44 6.36
C MET A 67 -0.61 -6.51 6.78
N SER A 68 -1.03 -5.68 7.73
CA SER A 68 -2.41 -5.61 8.19
C SER A 68 -2.72 -4.32 8.94
N LEU A 69 -4.02 -4.06 9.09
CA LEU A 69 -4.55 -3.02 9.97
C LEU A 69 -5.10 -3.71 11.23
N PRO A 70 -4.51 -3.51 12.42
CA PRO A 70 -5.01 -4.11 13.66
C PRO A 70 -6.39 -3.56 14.06
N GLU A 71 -6.67 -2.33 13.64
CA GLU A 71 -7.97 -1.68 13.73
C GLU A 71 -8.17 -0.86 12.45
N ILE A 72 -9.43 -0.71 12.03
CA ILE A 72 -9.80 0.14 10.90
C ILE A 72 -10.64 1.29 11.46
N PRO A 73 -10.04 2.48 11.68
CA PRO A 73 -10.79 3.65 12.10
C PRO A 73 -11.85 4.03 11.07
N GLU A 74 -13.02 4.47 11.50
CA GLU A 74 -14.10 4.91 10.59
C GLU A 74 -13.64 6.08 9.71
N GLU A 75 -12.71 6.89 10.20
CA GLU A 75 -12.14 8.04 9.49
C GLU A 75 -11.43 7.66 8.18
N ILE A 76 -10.89 6.43 8.08
CA ILE A 76 -10.11 5.99 6.91
C ILE A 76 -10.94 5.23 5.87
N VAL A 77 -12.24 5.00 6.15
CA VAL A 77 -13.17 4.39 5.21
C VAL A 77 -13.69 5.47 4.23
N HIS A 78 -13.94 5.06 2.99
CA HIS A 78 -14.33 5.89 1.85
C HIS A 78 -13.38 7.06 1.55
N PRO A 79 -12.05 6.84 1.42
CA PRO A 79 -11.17 7.89 0.94
C PRO A 79 -11.42 8.17 -0.55
N ASP A 80 -11.13 9.39 -1.00
CA ASP A 80 -11.08 9.69 -2.43
C ASP A 80 -9.95 8.90 -3.09
N TYR A 81 -8.78 8.91 -2.44
CA TYR A 81 -7.56 8.29 -2.94
C TYR A 81 -6.98 7.33 -1.90
N LEU A 82 -6.62 6.13 -2.33
CA LEU A 82 -5.95 5.14 -1.49
C LEU A 82 -4.57 4.82 -2.08
N ILE A 83 -3.51 5.26 -1.40
CA ILE A 83 -2.15 4.84 -1.69
C ILE A 83 -1.86 3.59 -0.84
N LEU A 84 -1.82 2.45 -1.53
CA LEU A 84 -1.77 1.12 -0.94
C LEU A 84 -0.44 0.45 -1.25
N GLN A 85 0.30 0.12 -0.21
CA GLN A 85 1.53 -0.67 -0.35
C GLN A 85 1.20 -2.07 -0.88
N CYS A 86 1.99 -2.54 -1.85
CA CYS A 86 1.84 -3.85 -2.45
C CYS A 86 3.18 -4.36 -3.00
N SER A 87 3.78 -5.35 -2.34
CA SER A 87 5.15 -5.79 -2.66
C SER A 87 5.25 -6.99 -3.61
N ARG A 88 4.13 -7.68 -3.84
CA ARG A 88 4.05 -8.99 -4.50
C ARG A 88 2.61 -9.28 -4.89
N LEU A 89 2.40 -10.14 -5.88
CA LEU A 89 1.07 -10.47 -6.37
C LEU A 89 0.35 -11.40 -5.37
N ASN A 90 1.01 -12.49 -4.98
CA ASN A 90 0.39 -13.55 -4.19
C ASN A 90 0.83 -13.49 -2.72
N GLU A 91 -0.08 -13.88 -1.82
CA GLU A 91 0.27 -14.04 -0.42
C GLU A 91 1.24 -15.23 -0.26
N PRO A 92 2.41 -15.03 0.38
CA PRO A 92 3.41 -16.08 0.49
C PRO A 92 3.07 -17.04 1.63
N VAL A 93 3.55 -18.29 1.56
CA VAL A 93 3.50 -19.25 2.69
C VAL A 93 4.10 -18.65 3.96
N LYS A 94 5.18 -17.88 3.80
CA LYS A 94 5.88 -17.20 4.90
C LYS A 94 6.22 -15.76 4.53
N ASN A 95 5.48 -14.83 5.13
CA ASN A 95 5.70 -13.39 4.97
C ASN A 95 6.79 -12.86 5.91
N THR A 96 8.06 -13.23 5.70
CA THR A 96 9.15 -12.69 6.52
C THR A 96 9.38 -11.18 6.40
N PRO A 97 9.17 -10.51 5.24
CA PRO A 97 9.32 -9.05 5.19
C PRO A 97 8.11 -8.32 5.78
N GLN A 98 7.02 -9.02 6.12
CA GLN A 98 5.81 -8.44 6.73
C GLN A 98 5.18 -7.34 5.87
N LEU A 99 5.15 -7.56 4.55
CA LEU A 99 4.61 -6.62 3.55
C LEU A 99 3.32 -7.13 2.93
N MET A 100 2.53 -6.24 2.36
CA MET A 100 1.27 -6.57 1.70
C MET A 100 1.49 -7.29 0.36
N SER A 101 0.63 -8.26 0.07
CA SER A 101 0.43 -8.85 -1.27
C SER A 101 -0.79 -8.24 -1.95
N PHE A 102 -0.87 -8.26 -3.28
CA PHE A 102 -2.05 -7.79 -3.99
C PHE A 102 -3.28 -8.64 -3.67
N GLN A 103 -3.09 -9.97 -3.60
CA GLN A 103 -4.12 -10.92 -3.19
C GLN A 103 -4.81 -10.51 -1.88
N ARG A 104 -4.02 -10.16 -0.86
CA ARG A 104 -4.55 -9.68 0.42
C ARG A 104 -5.04 -8.23 0.35
N ALA A 105 -4.41 -7.38 -0.46
CA ALA A 105 -4.82 -6.00 -0.69
C ALA A 105 -6.28 -5.90 -1.18
N LEU A 106 -6.77 -6.86 -1.97
CA LEU A 106 -8.17 -6.92 -2.42
C LEU A 106 -9.18 -6.83 -1.26
N GLU A 107 -8.86 -7.41 -0.09
CA GLU A 107 -9.70 -7.32 1.09
C GLU A 107 -9.76 -5.87 1.61
N TYR A 108 -8.60 -5.20 1.71
CA TYR A 108 -8.53 -3.81 2.15
C TYR A 108 -9.16 -2.84 1.15
N MET A 109 -9.11 -3.12 -0.15
CA MET A 109 -9.82 -2.35 -1.16
C MET A 109 -11.34 -2.40 -0.93
N LYS A 110 -11.87 -3.60 -0.62
CA LYS A 110 -13.30 -3.80 -0.30
C LYS A 110 -13.70 -3.19 1.04
N LEU A 111 -12.81 -3.24 2.04
CA LEU A 111 -13.08 -2.70 3.38
C LEU A 111 -13.02 -1.16 3.40
N LEU A 112 -12.01 -0.58 2.76
CA LEU A 112 -11.79 0.86 2.75
C LEU A 112 -12.64 1.58 1.70
N MET A 113 -13.10 0.89 0.65
CA MET A 113 -14.04 1.41 -0.36
C MET A 113 -13.66 2.79 -0.94
N PRO A 114 -12.44 2.94 -1.51
CA PRO A 114 -12.01 4.20 -2.11
C PRO A 114 -12.93 4.61 -3.27
N THR A 115 -13.19 5.92 -3.38
CA THR A 115 -14.23 6.45 -4.26
C THR A 115 -13.74 7.00 -5.59
N ARG A 116 -12.44 7.34 -5.72
CA ARG A 116 -11.87 7.81 -6.99
C ARG A 116 -10.81 6.88 -7.54
N GLU A 117 -9.72 6.65 -6.80
CA GLU A 117 -8.59 5.89 -7.34
C GLU A 117 -7.70 5.27 -6.27
N ILE A 118 -7.15 4.11 -6.61
CA ILE A 118 -6.17 3.37 -5.81
C ILE A 118 -4.83 3.46 -6.53
N PHE A 119 -3.78 3.73 -5.77
CA PHE A 119 -2.40 3.71 -6.25
C PHE A 119 -1.65 2.60 -5.53
N LEU A 120 -1.26 1.56 -6.27
CA LEU A 120 -0.38 0.51 -5.75
C LEU A 120 1.06 1.02 -5.80
N VAL A 121 1.72 1.04 -4.65
CA VAL A 121 3.10 1.51 -4.48
C VAL A 121 3.97 0.43 -3.87
N HIS A 122 5.29 0.66 -3.85
CA HIS A 122 6.27 -0.26 -3.26
C HIS A 122 6.26 -1.65 -3.91
N ILE A 123 6.04 -1.66 -5.24
CA ILE A 123 6.05 -2.87 -6.06
C ILE A 123 7.41 -3.55 -5.97
N GLY A 124 7.40 -4.86 -5.78
CA GLY A 124 8.60 -5.69 -5.69
C GLY A 124 8.54 -6.91 -6.59
N ASP A 125 9.64 -7.65 -6.63
CA ASP A 125 9.80 -8.88 -7.40
C ASP A 125 9.85 -10.12 -6.50
N GLY A 126 9.07 -10.10 -5.40
CA GLY A 126 9.11 -11.12 -4.36
C GLY A 126 8.48 -12.46 -4.75
N ASP A 127 7.60 -12.50 -5.75
CA ASP A 127 7.01 -13.73 -6.27
C ASP A 127 8.06 -14.58 -7.02
N GLN A 128 7.94 -15.90 -6.88
CA GLN A 128 8.66 -16.86 -7.71
C GLN A 128 8.04 -16.91 -9.11
N VAL A 129 8.88 -16.86 -10.14
CA VAL A 129 8.45 -16.92 -11.55
C VAL A 129 8.72 -18.34 -12.07
N PRO A 130 7.73 -19.07 -12.63
CA PRO A 130 7.94 -20.44 -13.10
C PRO A 130 9.15 -20.57 -14.05
N GLY A 131 10.06 -21.49 -13.74
CA GLY A 131 11.27 -21.74 -14.53
C GLY A 131 12.42 -20.74 -14.30
N ASP A 132 12.22 -19.69 -13.50
CA ASP A 132 13.27 -18.70 -13.24
C ASP A 132 14.33 -19.26 -12.27
N PRO A 133 15.61 -19.34 -12.68
CA PRO A 133 16.70 -19.82 -11.81
C PRO A 133 16.92 -18.94 -10.57
N THR A 134 16.48 -17.67 -10.62
CA THR A 134 16.58 -16.73 -9.51
C THR A 134 15.59 -16.99 -8.38
N ASN A 135 14.64 -17.92 -8.54
CA ASN A 135 13.70 -18.35 -7.48
C ASN A 135 14.38 -18.86 -6.20
N THR A 136 15.67 -19.19 -6.29
CA THR A 136 16.52 -19.60 -5.16
C THR A 136 16.99 -18.43 -4.29
N MET A 137 16.84 -17.18 -4.74
CA MET A 137 17.21 -16.00 -3.96
C MET A 137 16.37 -15.88 -2.69
N THR A 138 16.98 -15.43 -1.59
CA THR A 138 16.34 -15.30 -0.27
C THR A 138 15.12 -14.37 -0.23
N LYS A 139 15.01 -13.43 -1.17
CA LYS A 139 13.86 -12.53 -1.28
C LYS A 139 12.63 -13.18 -1.93
N LYS A 140 12.83 -14.23 -2.74
CA LYS A 140 11.77 -14.94 -3.46
C LYS A 140 10.96 -15.82 -2.51
N ARG A 141 9.64 -15.86 -2.71
CA ARG A 141 8.71 -16.57 -1.83
C ARG A 141 7.74 -17.44 -2.61
N GLU A 142 7.56 -18.66 -2.11
CA GLU A 142 6.51 -19.55 -2.58
C GLU A 142 5.14 -18.99 -2.20
N PRO A 143 4.19 -18.92 -3.14
CA PRO A 143 2.82 -18.50 -2.87
C PRO A 143 2.07 -19.56 -2.06
N ALA A 144 1.29 -19.14 -1.06
CA ALA A 144 0.48 -20.07 -0.26
C ALA A 144 -0.69 -20.66 -1.05
N ASN A 145 -1.37 -19.80 -1.80
CA ASN A 145 -2.44 -20.17 -2.72
C ASN A 145 -2.49 -19.11 -3.82
N PRO A 146 -1.80 -19.32 -4.97
CA PRO A 146 -1.77 -18.39 -6.08
C PRO A 146 -3.17 -17.91 -6.47
N LEU A 147 -3.32 -16.61 -6.74
CA LEU A 147 -4.58 -16.06 -7.19
C LEU A 147 -4.93 -16.62 -8.59
N THR A 148 -6.16 -17.10 -8.76
CA THR A 148 -6.67 -17.66 -10.04
C THR A 148 -7.90 -16.88 -10.51
N PRO A 149 -8.17 -16.81 -11.82
CA PRO A 149 -9.47 -16.37 -12.32
C PRO A 149 -10.61 -17.24 -11.75
N PRO A 150 -11.81 -16.67 -11.50
CA PRO A 150 -12.95 -17.46 -11.07
C PRO A 150 -13.25 -18.63 -12.02
N GLY A 151 -13.34 -19.84 -11.48
CA GLY A 151 -13.57 -21.07 -12.26
C GLY A 151 -12.33 -21.65 -12.96
N SER A 152 -11.15 -21.04 -12.80
CA SER A 152 -9.88 -21.54 -13.33
C SER A 152 -9.03 -22.21 -12.25
N SER A 153 -8.31 -23.27 -12.64
CA SER A 153 -7.21 -23.86 -11.85
C SER A 153 -5.84 -23.25 -12.16
N HIS A 154 -5.75 -22.43 -13.21
CA HIS A 154 -4.50 -21.79 -13.64
C HIS A 154 -4.37 -20.41 -13.00
N PRO A 155 -3.27 -20.12 -12.29
CA PRO A 155 -3.08 -18.82 -11.66
C PRO A 155 -2.80 -17.71 -12.68
N TYR A 156 -2.99 -16.47 -12.24
CA TYR A 156 -2.53 -15.31 -13.02
C TYR A 156 -1.01 -15.37 -13.21
N PRO A 157 -0.50 -14.85 -14.35
CA PRO A 157 0.94 -14.78 -14.57
C PRO A 157 1.59 -13.84 -13.57
N ILE A 158 2.82 -14.17 -13.16
CA ILE A 158 3.61 -13.30 -12.31
C ILE A 158 4.11 -12.11 -13.15
N PRO A 159 3.79 -10.86 -12.78
CA PRO A 159 4.22 -9.69 -13.55
C PRO A 159 5.73 -9.48 -13.43
N MET A 160 6.40 -9.30 -14.58
CA MET A 160 7.86 -9.17 -14.68
C MET A 160 8.32 -7.72 -14.88
N ASN A 161 7.39 -6.80 -15.19
CA ASN A 161 7.67 -5.38 -15.39
C ASN A 161 6.44 -4.53 -15.07
N GLN A 162 6.60 -3.20 -15.11
CA GLN A 162 5.55 -2.23 -14.77
C GLN A 162 4.25 -2.42 -15.56
N ASP A 163 4.35 -2.62 -16.87
CA ASP A 163 3.17 -2.75 -17.74
C ASP A 163 2.43 -4.05 -17.47
N GLN A 164 3.17 -5.14 -17.24
CA GLN A 164 2.58 -6.42 -16.84
C GLN A 164 1.91 -6.33 -15.47
N TRP A 165 2.50 -5.62 -14.51
CA TRP A 165 1.86 -5.34 -13.23
C TRP A 165 0.51 -4.66 -13.41
N GLN A 166 0.46 -3.57 -14.20
CA GLN A 166 -0.79 -2.87 -14.47
C GLN A 166 -1.81 -3.78 -15.19
N SER A 167 -1.37 -4.54 -16.20
CA SER A 167 -2.22 -5.45 -16.96
C SER A 167 -2.82 -6.56 -16.10
N VAL A 168 -2.01 -7.20 -15.26
CA VAL A 168 -2.45 -8.29 -14.37
C VAL A 168 -3.42 -7.76 -13.31
N VAL A 169 -3.12 -6.61 -12.69
CA VAL A 169 -4.03 -5.94 -11.74
C VAL A 169 -5.37 -5.63 -12.39
N ASN A 170 -5.37 -5.04 -13.59
CA ASN A 170 -6.60 -4.74 -14.32
C ASN A 170 -7.42 -5.99 -14.64
N GLN A 171 -6.75 -7.07 -15.07
CA GLN A 171 -7.40 -8.33 -15.36
C GLN A 171 -8.05 -8.91 -14.10
N ILE A 172 -7.33 -8.95 -12.98
CA ILE A 172 -7.86 -9.44 -11.70
C ILE A 172 -9.08 -8.62 -11.27
N LEU A 173 -9.01 -7.29 -11.32
CA LEU A 173 -10.15 -6.45 -10.93
C LEU A 173 -11.37 -6.70 -11.82
N SER A 174 -11.17 -6.87 -13.13
CA SER A 174 -12.21 -7.22 -14.09
C SER A 174 -12.83 -8.59 -13.79
N ASP A 175 -12.00 -9.63 -13.67
CA ASP A 175 -12.42 -11.02 -13.47
C ASP A 175 -13.16 -11.21 -12.14
N TYR A 176 -12.81 -10.44 -11.10
CA TYR A 176 -13.49 -10.45 -9.80
C TYR A 176 -14.63 -9.41 -9.68
N HIS A 177 -14.98 -8.72 -10.77
CA HIS A 177 -16.03 -7.68 -10.81
C HIS A 177 -15.84 -6.57 -9.76
N LEU A 178 -14.58 -6.15 -9.55
CA LEU A 178 -14.21 -5.09 -8.63
C LEU A 178 -14.11 -3.77 -9.38
N ASN A 179 -15.10 -2.91 -9.19
CA ASN A 179 -15.22 -1.61 -9.87
C ASN A 179 -14.34 -0.53 -9.23
N PHE A 180 -13.05 -0.81 -9.08
CA PHE A 180 -12.06 0.17 -8.62
C PHE A 180 -11.19 0.65 -9.78
N LYS A 181 -10.95 1.96 -9.87
CA LYS A 181 -9.84 2.48 -10.67
C LYS A 181 -8.55 2.24 -9.89
N CYS A 182 -7.65 1.45 -10.45
CA CYS A 182 -6.40 1.07 -9.80
C CYS A 182 -5.22 1.31 -10.73
N THR A 183 -4.26 2.11 -10.26
CA THR A 183 -3.04 2.45 -10.97
C THR A 183 -1.83 1.89 -10.24
N VAL A 184 -1.01 1.11 -10.92
CA VAL A 184 0.30 0.70 -10.41
C VAL A 184 1.24 1.87 -10.61
N ALA A 185 1.64 2.50 -9.50
CA ALA A 185 2.49 3.68 -9.53
C ALA A 185 3.86 3.35 -10.15
N ARG A 186 4.37 4.28 -10.95
CA ARG A 186 5.72 4.25 -11.53
C ARG A 186 6.54 5.40 -10.99
N ASP A 187 7.86 5.24 -10.97
CA ASP A 187 8.77 6.31 -10.57
C ASP A 187 8.52 7.57 -11.42
N GLY A 188 8.48 8.72 -10.75
CA GLY A 188 8.18 10.01 -11.38
C GLY A 188 6.69 10.28 -11.65
N LEU A 189 5.78 9.36 -11.29
CA LEU A 189 4.33 9.63 -11.36
C LEU A 189 3.99 10.87 -10.51
N THR A 190 3.44 11.89 -11.15
CA THR A 190 2.95 13.11 -10.53
C THR A 190 1.47 13.26 -10.84
N LEU A 191 0.68 13.65 -9.84
CA LEU A 191 -0.77 13.82 -9.95
C LEU A 191 -1.15 15.22 -9.48
N SER A 192 -2.13 15.82 -10.14
CA SER A 192 -2.81 17.01 -9.66
C SER A 192 -4.13 16.56 -9.02
N LEU A 193 -4.23 16.74 -7.70
CA LEU A 193 -5.38 16.33 -6.87
C LEU A 193 -6.26 17.53 -6.51
#